data_AF-A0A6A6KWF2-F1
#
_entry.id   AF-A0A6A6KWF2-F1
#
_cell.length_a   1.000
_cell.length_b   1.000
_cell.length_c   1.000
_cell.angle_alpha   90.00
_cell.angle_beta   90.00
_cell.angle_gamma   90.00
#
_symmetry.space_group_name_H-M   'P 1'
#
loop_
_entity.id
_entity.type
_entity.pdbx_description
1 polymer ?
#
loop_
_entity_poly.entity_id
_entity_poly.type
_entity_poly.pdbx_seq_one_letter_code
_entity_poly.pdbx_strand_id
1 'polypeptide(L)'
;MQCFQPAVESTGSSASIWASSTTTKENSLSLLEGSDQKRKRMKNESDISRLSPSMRNQLEACASLKGEQVAARVTGNNAEKDEWFVVKVMQFDRETKEFEVLDEEPGDDEEGGGQRKYKLPMSCIIPFPKKNDPSSAPDFPPGRHVLAVYPGTTALYKATVVSPPRKRKTDEYLLEFDDDEEDGALPQRAVPFYNVVPLPDGHRQ
;
A
#
# COMPACT_ATOMS: atom_id res chain seq x y z
N MET A 1 -35.48 -55.45 22.37
CA MET A 1 -34.02 -55.66 22.50
C MET A 1 -33.41 -54.29 22.73
N GLN A 2 -32.91 -54.04 23.94
CA GLN A 2 -32.37 -52.76 24.40
C GLN A 2 -31.00 -53.01 25.03
N CYS A 3 -30.18 -51.95 25.05
CA CYS A 3 -28.79 -51.84 25.56
C CYS A 3 -27.74 -52.39 24.57
N PHE A 4 -26.65 -51.70 24.24
CA PHE A 4 -25.67 -51.04 25.12
C PHE A 4 -24.90 -49.91 24.37
N GLN A 5 -24.62 -48.79 25.05
CA GLN A 5 -23.44 -47.95 24.77
C GLN A 5 -22.22 -48.53 25.49
N PRO A 6 -20.99 -48.15 25.09
CA PRO A 6 -20.16 -47.48 26.09
C PRO A 6 -19.42 -46.23 25.60
N ALA A 7 -19.19 -45.35 26.57
CA ALA A 7 -18.43 -44.12 26.53
C ALA A 7 -16.90 -44.37 26.49
N VAL A 8 -16.16 -43.40 25.95
CA VAL A 8 -14.72 -43.27 26.12
C VAL A 8 -14.43 -42.05 27.00
N GLU A 9 -13.87 -42.31 28.17
CA GLU A 9 -13.13 -41.35 29.00
C GLU A 9 -11.69 -41.26 28.48
N SER A 10 -11.09 -40.07 28.51
CA SER A 10 -9.69 -39.98 28.93
C SER A 10 -9.38 -38.63 29.55
N THR A 11 -8.87 -38.74 30.76
CA THR A 11 -8.48 -37.73 31.72
C THR A 11 -7.04 -37.28 31.46
N GLY A 12 -6.68 -36.07 31.91
CA GLY A 12 -5.32 -35.57 31.79
C GLY A 12 -5.08 -34.27 32.54
N SER A 13 -5.28 -34.30 33.86
CA SER A 13 -4.76 -33.29 34.79
C SER A 13 -3.24 -33.42 34.93
N SER A 14 -2.51 -32.31 34.95
CA SER A 14 -1.28 -32.22 35.75
C SER A 14 -1.04 -30.79 36.22
N ALA A 15 -1.16 -30.60 37.53
CA ALA A 15 -0.57 -29.50 38.28
C ALA A 15 0.96 -29.76 38.41
N SER A 16 1.87 -28.87 38.82
CA SER A 16 1.89 -28.17 40.10
C SER A 16 3.34 -27.65 40.38
N ILE A 17 3.44 -26.48 41.04
CA ILE A 17 4.40 -25.99 42.10
C ILE A 17 5.92 -25.67 41.92
N TRP A 18 6.24 -24.48 42.47
CA TRP A 18 7.32 -24.06 43.40
C TRP A 18 8.78 -23.86 42.93
N ALA A 19 9.31 -22.63 43.13
CA ALA A 19 10.40 -22.38 44.09
C ALA A 19 10.71 -20.88 44.28
N SER A 20 10.68 -20.45 45.54
CA SER A 20 11.18 -19.18 46.09
C SER A 20 12.63 -19.34 46.56
N SER A 21 13.46 -18.27 46.53
CA SER A 21 14.67 -18.04 47.37
C SER A 21 15.25 -16.64 47.02
N THR A 22 15.18 -15.59 47.85
CA THR A 22 15.99 -15.14 49.01
C THR A 22 17.46 -14.75 48.75
N THR A 23 17.67 -13.42 48.70
CA THR A 23 18.70 -12.52 49.30
C THR A 23 20.07 -13.08 49.76
N THR A 24 21.20 -12.48 49.32
CA THR A 24 22.20 -11.69 50.13
C THR A 24 23.56 -11.51 49.41
N LYS A 25 24.20 -10.37 49.72
CA LYS A 25 25.33 -9.62 49.15
C LYS A 25 26.71 -10.30 49.23
N GLU A 26 27.60 -9.95 48.29
CA GLU A 26 29.01 -9.63 48.58
C GLU A 26 29.52 -8.52 47.65
N ASN A 27 30.43 -7.70 48.17
CA ASN A 27 30.92 -6.43 47.65
C ASN A 27 32.42 -6.58 47.38
N SER A 28 32.89 -6.36 46.15
CA SER A 28 34.30 -6.05 45.91
C SER A 28 34.47 -5.14 44.70
N LEU A 29 35.17 -4.04 44.97
CA LEU A 29 35.39 -2.88 44.10
C LEU A 29 36.33 -3.23 42.94
N SER A 30 35.92 -2.92 41.72
CA SER A 30 36.85 -2.46 40.68
C SER A 30 36.22 -1.26 39.97
N LEU A 31 36.84 -0.11 40.23
CA LEU A 31 36.63 1.14 39.53
C LEU A 31 37.36 1.03 38.18
N LEU A 32 36.66 1.32 37.09
CA LEU A 32 37.04 2.22 35.99
C LEU A 32 36.47 1.76 34.64
N GLU A 33 35.89 2.76 33.96
CA GLU A 33 35.53 2.83 32.54
C GLU A 33 34.31 2.07 32.01
N GLY A 34 33.43 2.84 31.37
CA GLY A 34 32.42 2.34 30.45
C GLY A 34 30.99 2.46 30.96
N SER A 35 30.43 3.67 30.88
CA SER A 35 29.01 3.94 31.13
C SER A 35 28.12 3.01 30.30
N ASP A 36 27.27 2.25 30.99
CA ASP A 36 26.12 1.55 30.44
C ASP A 36 25.18 2.49 29.67
N GLN A 37 24.65 2.01 28.53
CA GLN A 37 23.21 1.79 28.34
C GLN A 37 22.87 1.61 26.84
N LYS A 38 22.56 0.36 26.49
CA LYS A 38 21.26 -0.06 25.95
C LYS A 38 20.36 1.10 25.47
N ARG A 39 20.02 1.03 24.18
CA ARG A 39 19.05 1.88 23.44
C ARG A 39 19.57 3.28 23.09
N LYS A 40 20.07 3.41 21.86
CA LYS A 40 20.10 4.71 21.18
C LYS A 40 19.47 4.64 19.79
N ARG A 41 18.24 4.09 19.72
CA ARG A 41 17.22 4.51 18.75
C ARG A 41 16.47 5.71 19.35
N MET A 42 17.21 6.77 19.68
CA MET A 42 16.70 8.02 20.26
C MET A 42 17.31 9.27 19.60
N LYS A 43 17.86 9.13 18.39
CA LYS A 43 17.93 10.24 17.43
C LYS A 43 16.74 9.98 16.50
N ASN A 44 15.60 10.65 16.67
CA ASN A 44 14.65 10.81 15.55
C ASN A 44 13.46 11.72 15.86
N GLU A 45 13.11 11.98 17.12
CA GLU A 45 12.08 12.99 17.41
C GLU A 45 12.58 14.42 17.10
N SER A 46 13.89 14.65 17.23
CA SER A 46 14.52 15.96 17.01
C SER A 46 14.44 16.45 15.56
N ASP A 47 14.41 15.54 14.58
CA ASP A 47 14.34 15.88 13.15
C ASP A 47 12.91 16.04 12.64
N ILE A 48 11.97 15.22 13.12
CA ILE A 48 10.53 15.34 12.79
C ILE A 48 9.95 16.65 13.37
N SER A 49 10.49 17.10 14.50
CA SER A 49 10.14 18.39 15.11
C SER A 49 10.61 19.59 14.29
N ARG A 50 11.65 19.43 13.45
CA ARG A 50 12.18 20.47 12.55
C ARG A 50 11.47 20.52 11.19
N LEU A 51 10.65 19.53 10.86
CA LEU A 51 9.87 19.54 9.63
C LEU A 51 8.78 20.62 9.69
N SER A 52 8.57 21.29 8.56
CA SER A 52 7.45 22.21 8.39
C SER A 52 6.13 21.49 8.73
N PRO A 53 5.14 22.18 9.35
CA PRO A 53 3.82 21.63 9.61
C PRO A 53 3.19 20.96 8.37
N SER A 54 3.45 21.51 7.19
CA SER A 54 2.97 20.97 5.92
C SER A 54 3.60 19.60 5.60
N MET A 55 4.91 19.43 5.77
CA MET A 55 5.59 18.14 5.57
C MET A 55 5.15 17.10 6.59
N ARG A 56 4.90 17.51 7.83
CA ARG A 56 4.38 16.62 8.87
C ARG A 56 3.00 16.08 8.48
N ASN A 57 2.09 16.97 8.07
CA ASN A 57 0.75 16.60 7.63
C ASN A 57 0.79 15.66 6.41
N GLN A 58 1.68 15.92 5.44
CA GLN A 58 1.87 15.05 4.28
C GLN A 58 2.35 13.64 4.69
N LEU A 59 3.26 13.55 5.65
CA LEU A 59 3.78 12.27 6.16
C LEU A 59 2.71 11.47 6.92
N GLU A 60 1.84 12.18 7.64
CA GLU A 60 0.67 11.59 8.31
C GLU A 60 -0.35 11.07 7.28
N ALA A 61 -0.63 11.84 6.22
CA ALA A 61 -1.48 11.40 5.13
C ALA A 61 -0.93 10.14 4.45
N CYS A 62 0.36 10.12 4.12
CA CYS A 62 1.04 8.94 3.57
C CYS A 62 0.95 7.72 4.48
N ALA A 63 1.20 7.89 5.79
CA ALA A 63 1.07 6.81 6.76
C ALA A 63 -0.36 6.29 6.89
N SER A 64 -1.36 7.14 6.68
CA SER A 64 -2.77 6.76 6.68
C SER A 64 -3.20 5.94 5.46
N LEU A 65 -2.37 5.86 4.40
CA LEU A 65 -2.65 5.01 3.24
C LEU A 65 -2.40 3.53 3.51
N LYS A 66 -1.89 3.15 4.69
CA LYS A 66 -1.65 1.74 5.03
C LYS A 66 -2.91 0.90 4.86
N GLY A 67 -2.82 -0.15 4.06
CA GLY A 67 -3.91 -1.06 3.72
C GLY A 67 -4.78 -0.61 2.55
N GLU A 68 -4.60 0.62 2.06
CA GLU A 68 -5.31 1.16 0.92
C GLU A 68 -4.64 0.76 -0.40
N GLN A 69 -5.44 0.69 -1.46
CA GLN A 69 -4.93 0.55 -2.81
C GLN A 69 -4.48 1.92 -3.33
N VAL A 70 -3.36 1.94 -4.04
CA VAL A 70 -2.75 3.13 -4.64
C VAL A 70 -2.20 2.77 -6.02
N ALA A 71 -2.07 3.76 -6.89
CA ALA A 71 -1.32 3.59 -8.13
C ALA A 71 0.17 3.76 -7.82
N ALA A 72 0.97 2.79 -8.23
CA ALA A 72 2.41 2.81 -8.03
C ALA A 72 3.14 2.71 -9.36
N ARG A 73 4.08 3.63 -9.57
CA ARG A 73 5.01 3.57 -10.69
C ARG A 73 6.12 2.58 -10.38
N VAL A 74 6.16 1.50 -11.14
CA VAL A 74 7.23 0.51 -11.11
C VAL A 74 8.02 0.70 -12.39
N THR A 75 9.24 1.20 -12.28
CA THR A 75 10.14 1.28 -13.44
C THR A 75 10.74 -0.10 -13.66
N GLY A 76 10.35 -0.76 -14.75
CA GLY A 76 10.97 -2.02 -15.19
C GLY A 76 12.44 -1.83 -15.57
N ASN A 77 13.15 -2.95 -15.75
CA ASN A 77 14.57 -2.97 -16.14
C ASN A 77 14.87 -2.23 -17.46
N ASN A 78 13.85 -2.02 -18.29
CA ASN A 78 13.92 -1.25 -19.51
C ASN A 78 13.18 0.08 -19.28
N ALA A 79 13.92 1.12 -18.86
CA ALA A 79 13.44 2.44 -18.41
C ALA A 79 12.74 3.30 -19.49
N GLU A 80 12.23 2.66 -20.54
CA GLU A 80 11.56 3.29 -21.69
C GLU A 80 10.05 3.40 -21.48
N LYS A 81 9.45 2.61 -20.57
CA LYS A 81 8.03 2.68 -20.23
C LYS A 81 7.83 2.72 -18.72
N ASP A 82 7.14 3.76 -18.26
CA ASP A 82 6.69 3.86 -16.87
C ASP A 82 5.44 2.99 -16.71
N GLU A 83 5.57 1.83 -16.06
CA GLU A 83 4.43 0.95 -15.80
C GLU A 83 3.79 1.30 -14.46
N TRP A 84 2.47 1.45 -14.47
CA TRP A 84 1.69 1.79 -13.29
C TRP A 84 0.79 0.64 -12.89
N PHE A 85 0.85 0.23 -11.63
CA PHE A 85 0.07 -0.88 -11.10
C PHE A 85 -0.78 -0.45 -9.91
N VAL A 86 -1.92 -1.10 -9.75
CA VAL A 86 -2.73 -1.05 -8.54
C VAL A 86 -2.05 -1.92 -7.51
N VAL A 87 -1.51 -1.30 -6.47
CA VAL A 87 -0.81 -1.99 -5.39
C VAL A 87 -1.44 -1.66 -4.05
N LYS A 88 -1.31 -2.56 -3.09
CA LYS A 88 -1.73 -2.34 -1.71
C LYS A 88 -0.58 -1.84 -0.86
N VAL A 89 -0.78 -0.75 -0.15
CA VAL A 89 0.22 -0.24 0.79
C VAL A 89 0.31 -1.15 2.01
N MET A 90 1.48 -1.74 2.24
CA MET A 90 1.74 -2.56 3.42
C MET A 90 2.29 -1.74 4.58
N GLN A 91 3.23 -0.85 4.26
CA GLN A 91 3.89 -0.01 5.25
C GLN A 91 4.40 1.27 4.59
N PHE A 92 4.49 2.34 5.38
CA PHE A 92 5.14 3.58 4.98
C PHE A 92 6.24 3.92 5.99
N ASP A 93 7.45 4.07 5.51
CA ASP A 93 8.60 4.47 6.31
C ASP A 93 8.72 5.99 6.31
N ARG A 94 8.47 6.58 7.49
CA ARG A 94 8.47 8.03 7.68
C ARG A 94 9.86 8.65 7.59
N GLU A 95 10.90 7.85 7.82
CA GLU A 95 12.30 8.29 7.81
C GLU A 95 12.82 8.36 6.37
N THR A 96 12.64 7.28 5.61
CA THR A 96 13.11 7.21 4.22
C THR A 96 12.11 7.80 3.22
N LYS A 97 10.86 8.05 3.63
CA LYS A 97 9.74 8.48 2.80
C LYS A 97 9.43 7.48 1.67
N GLU A 98 9.58 6.20 1.99
CA GLU A 98 9.33 5.09 1.07
C GLU A 98 8.09 4.31 1.51
N PHE A 99 7.34 3.85 0.53
CA PHE A 99 6.24 2.91 0.69
C PHE A 99 6.72 1.50 0.38
N GLU A 100 6.40 0.57 1.29
CA GLU A 100 6.37 -0.85 0.99
C GLU A 100 4.98 -1.19 0.47
N VAL A 101 4.90 -1.63 -0.78
CA VAL A 101 3.65 -1.96 -1.47
C VAL A 101 3.68 -3.39 -1.97
N LEU A 102 2.48 -3.96 -2.10
CA LEU A 102 2.25 -5.31 -2.54
C LEU A 102 1.40 -5.28 -3.81
N ASP A 103 1.92 -5.86 -4.87
CA ASP A 103 1.15 -6.08 -6.09
C ASP A 103 0.21 -7.27 -5.90
N GLU A 104 -1.07 -7.02 -6.14
CA GLU A 104 -2.16 -7.97 -5.96
C GLU A 104 -2.55 -8.66 -7.28
N GLU A 105 -1.76 -8.50 -8.36
CA GLU A 105 -1.96 -9.27 -9.59
C GLU A 105 -2.00 -10.77 -9.26
N PRO A 106 -3.11 -11.48 -9.57
CA PRO A 106 -3.21 -12.90 -9.32
C PRO A 106 -2.18 -13.59 -10.23
N GLY A 107 -1.13 -14.13 -9.63
CA GLY A 107 -0.13 -14.90 -10.38
C GLY A 107 -0.84 -16.05 -11.09
N ASP A 108 -0.79 -16.01 -12.41
CA ASP A 108 -1.22 -17.09 -13.29
C ASP A 108 -0.26 -18.27 -13.07
N ASP A 109 -0.71 -19.22 -12.26
CA ASP A 109 -0.29 -20.63 -12.19
C ASP A 109 1.09 -21.10 -11.63
N GLU A 110 0.95 -22.15 -10.83
CA GLU A 110 1.77 -23.38 -10.69
C GLU A 110 3.06 -23.46 -9.84
N GLU A 111 3.92 -22.46 -9.64
CA GLU A 111 5.07 -22.71 -8.74
C GLU A 111 5.64 -21.41 -8.17
N GLY A 112 5.06 -20.94 -7.07
CA GLY A 112 5.56 -19.76 -6.35
C GLY A 112 4.90 -18.45 -6.77
N GLY A 113 3.57 -18.40 -6.80
CA GLY A 113 2.72 -17.20 -6.90
C GLY A 113 2.96 -16.20 -5.76
N GLY A 114 4.14 -15.60 -5.76
CA GLY A 114 4.57 -14.62 -4.78
C GLY A 114 4.00 -13.27 -5.15
N GLN A 115 3.11 -12.75 -4.30
CA GLN A 115 2.74 -11.34 -4.30
C GLN A 115 4.02 -10.50 -4.35
N ARG A 116 4.22 -9.73 -5.41
CA ARG A 116 5.45 -8.97 -5.63
C ARG A 116 5.46 -7.78 -4.68
N LYS A 117 6.51 -7.68 -3.86
CA LYS A 117 6.70 -6.54 -2.95
C LYS A 117 7.66 -5.54 -3.57
N TYR A 118 7.25 -4.29 -3.60
CA TYR A 118 8.07 -3.19 -4.08
C TYR A 118 8.31 -2.17 -2.98
N LYS A 119 9.50 -1.56 -3.00
CA LYS A 119 9.83 -0.42 -2.15
C LYS A 119 10.00 0.80 -3.04
N LEU A 120 9.08 1.75 -2.93
CA LEU A 120 9.00 2.90 -3.84
C LEU A 120 8.98 4.21 -3.06
N PRO A 121 9.63 5.28 -3.55
CA PRO A 121 9.54 6.59 -2.92
C PRO A 121 8.12 7.13 -3.00
N MET A 122 7.74 8.02 -2.08
CA MET A 122 6.43 8.68 -2.09
C MET A 122 6.08 9.37 -3.43
N SER A 123 7.07 9.80 -4.21
CA SER A 123 6.87 10.41 -5.53
C SER A 123 6.38 9.44 -6.61
N CYS A 124 6.51 8.13 -6.40
CA CYS A 124 6.01 7.10 -7.31
C CYS A 124 4.64 6.56 -6.90
N ILE A 125 4.03 7.10 -5.84
CA ILE A 125 2.74 6.66 -5.31
C ILE A 125 1.69 7.74 -5.54
N ILE A 126 0.59 7.37 -6.16
CA ILE A 126 -0.58 8.24 -6.35
C ILE A 126 -1.77 7.58 -5.65
N PRO A 127 -2.33 8.19 -4.59
CA PRO A 127 -3.49 7.65 -3.90
C PRO A 127 -4.74 7.75 -4.79
N PHE A 128 -5.56 6.69 -4.77
CA PHE A 128 -6.85 6.71 -5.46
C PHE A 128 -7.89 7.58 -4.72
N PRO A 129 -8.86 8.15 -5.45
CA PRO A 129 -10.02 8.80 -4.86
C PRO A 129 -10.82 7.82 -3.99
N LYS A 130 -11.45 8.32 -2.92
CA LYS A 130 -12.29 7.48 -2.07
C LYS A 130 -13.61 7.17 -2.77
N LYS A 131 -13.92 5.88 -2.92
CA LYS A 131 -15.18 5.40 -3.54
C LYS A 131 -16.45 5.99 -2.90
N ASN A 132 -16.40 6.28 -1.60
CA ASN A 132 -17.54 6.81 -0.83
C ASN A 132 -17.61 8.35 -0.84
N ASP A 133 -16.64 9.04 -1.43
CA ASP A 133 -16.61 10.50 -1.49
C ASP A 133 -16.21 10.98 -2.89
N PRO A 134 -17.16 10.99 -3.85
CA PRO A 134 -16.89 11.46 -5.21
C PRO A 134 -16.51 12.94 -5.26
N SER A 135 -16.79 13.73 -4.21
CA SER A 135 -16.38 15.13 -4.13
C SER A 135 -14.87 15.31 -3.93
N SER A 136 -14.20 14.33 -3.31
CA SER A 136 -12.73 14.31 -3.19
C SER A 136 -12.01 13.94 -4.48
N ALA A 137 -12.73 13.40 -5.47
CA ALA A 137 -12.14 12.96 -6.71
C ALA A 137 -11.69 14.15 -7.57
N PRO A 138 -10.54 14.04 -8.24
CA PRO A 138 -10.17 15.01 -9.25
C PRO A 138 -11.21 15.06 -10.38
N ASP A 139 -11.57 16.27 -10.80
CA ASP A 139 -12.43 16.49 -11.97
C ASP A 139 -11.55 16.72 -13.19
N PHE A 140 -11.61 15.79 -14.15
CA PHE A 140 -10.82 15.88 -15.39
C PHE A 140 -11.73 16.29 -16.57
N PRO A 141 -11.44 17.42 -17.25
CA PRO A 141 -12.24 17.84 -18.39
C PRO A 141 -11.99 16.95 -19.62
N PRO A 142 -12.91 16.93 -20.60
CA PRO A 142 -12.67 16.30 -21.90
C PRO A 142 -11.36 16.76 -22.55
N GLY A 143 -10.64 15.84 -23.19
CA GLY A 143 -9.33 16.04 -23.81
C GLY A 143 -8.15 15.99 -22.83
N ARG A 144 -8.39 15.83 -21.52
CA ARG A 144 -7.30 15.70 -20.54
C ARG A 144 -6.72 14.29 -20.56
N HIS A 145 -5.39 14.20 -20.53
CA HIS A 145 -4.69 12.93 -20.29
C HIS A 145 -4.70 12.56 -18.81
N VAL A 146 -5.01 11.31 -18.52
CA VAL A 146 -5.10 10.72 -17.17
C VAL A 146 -4.44 9.34 -17.16
N LEU A 147 -4.19 8.80 -15.98
CA LEU A 147 -3.92 7.37 -15.79
C LEU A 147 -5.19 6.71 -15.28
N ALA A 148 -5.55 5.60 -15.90
CA ALA A 148 -6.76 4.87 -15.54
C ALA A 148 -6.52 3.36 -15.53
N VAL A 149 -7.16 2.67 -14.58
CA VAL A 149 -7.14 1.21 -14.54
C VAL A 149 -7.92 0.67 -15.75
N TYR A 150 -7.29 -0.20 -16.53
CA TYR A 150 -7.99 -0.83 -17.65
C TYR A 150 -9.06 -1.81 -17.12
N PRO A 151 -10.28 -1.82 -17.68
CA PRO A 151 -11.34 -2.70 -17.20
C PRO A 151 -10.91 -4.18 -17.19
N GLY A 152 -10.96 -4.82 -16.02
CA GLY A 152 -10.60 -6.23 -15.85
C GLY A 152 -9.13 -6.51 -15.55
N THR A 153 -8.28 -5.49 -15.40
CA THR A 153 -6.86 -5.65 -15.03
C THR A 153 -6.52 -4.86 -13.76
N THR A 154 -5.28 -5.04 -13.26
CA THR A 154 -4.68 -4.31 -12.15
C THR A 154 -3.62 -3.30 -12.61
N ALA A 155 -3.55 -3.01 -13.91
CA ALA A 155 -2.60 -2.07 -14.49
C ALA A 155 -3.29 -0.76 -14.90
N LEU A 156 -2.57 0.34 -14.78
CA LEU A 156 -3.01 1.66 -15.21
C LEU A 156 -2.28 2.06 -16.48
N TYR A 157 -3.05 2.58 -17.43
CA TYR A 157 -2.56 3.04 -18.71
C TYR A 157 -2.93 4.50 -18.93
N LYS A 158 -2.16 5.17 -19.78
CA LYS A 158 -2.47 6.51 -20.23
C LYS A 158 -3.76 6.47 -21.05
N ALA A 159 -4.68 7.35 -20.71
CA ALA A 159 -5.95 7.50 -21.41
C ALA A 159 -6.32 8.98 -21.58
N THR A 160 -7.15 9.24 -22.59
CA THR A 160 -7.72 10.56 -22.87
C THR A 160 -9.17 10.59 -22.41
N VAL A 161 -9.55 11.63 -21.66
CA VAL A 161 -10.93 11.81 -21.21
C VAL A 161 -11.81 12.21 -22.37
N VAL A 162 -12.79 11.39 -22.72
CA VAL A 162 -13.82 11.73 -23.71
C VAL A 162 -14.98 12.44 -23.03
N SER A 163 -15.47 11.87 -21.94
CA SER A 163 -16.56 12.45 -21.17
C SER A 163 -16.32 12.25 -19.67
N PRO A 164 -16.42 13.31 -18.85
CA PRO A 164 -16.38 13.19 -17.41
C PRO A 164 -17.66 12.52 -16.86
N PRO A 165 -17.63 12.07 -15.58
CA PRO A 165 -18.78 11.52 -14.89
C PRO A 165 -19.92 12.51 -14.87
N ARG A 166 -21.09 12.08 -15.31
CA ARG A 166 -22.29 12.89 -15.21
C ARG A 166 -22.86 12.70 -13.82
N LYS A 167 -22.85 13.76 -13.01
CA LYS A 167 -23.34 13.88 -11.61
C LYS A 167 -24.72 13.27 -11.27
N ARG A 168 -25.45 12.70 -12.24
CA ARG A 168 -26.83 12.21 -12.07
C ARG A 168 -27.07 10.79 -12.60
N LYS A 169 -26.08 10.09 -13.16
CA LYS A 169 -26.33 8.78 -13.80
C LYS A 169 -25.26 7.72 -13.57
N THR A 170 -23.99 8.10 -13.65
CA THR A 170 -22.88 7.15 -13.58
C THR A 170 -21.64 7.90 -13.13
N ASP A 171 -21.07 7.50 -12.00
CA ASP A 171 -19.81 8.02 -11.48
C ASP A 171 -18.62 7.43 -12.27
N GLU A 172 -18.72 7.43 -13.60
CA GLU A 172 -17.79 6.79 -14.52
C GLU A 172 -17.34 7.78 -15.60
N TYR A 173 -16.04 7.79 -15.88
CA TYR A 173 -15.44 8.46 -17.02
C TYR A 173 -15.58 7.60 -18.28
N LEU A 174 -15.82 8.23 -19.43
CA LEU A 174 -15.57 7.60 -20.72
C LEU A 174 -14.16 7.98 -21.17
N LEU A 175 -13.31 6.98 -21.36
CA LEU A 175 -11.90 7.12 -21.65
C LEU A 175 -11.51 6.38 -22.93
N GLU A 176 -10.57 6.96 -23.68
CA GLU A 176 -9.89 6.33 -24.81
C GLU A 176 -8.46 6.00 -24.38
N PHE A 177 -8.10 4.72 -24.37
CA PHE A 177 -6.77 4.26 -23.96
C PHE A 177 -5.80 4.31 -25.14
N ASP A 178 -4.60 4.86 -24.92
CA ASP A 178 -3.58 5.05 -25.97
C ASP A 178 -3.06 3.71 -26.56
N ASP A 179 -3.23 2.60 -25.83
CA ASP A 179 -2.73 1.26 -26.17
C ASP A 179 -3.80 0.33 -26.79
N ASP A 180 -5.08 0.75 -26.82
CA ASP A 180 -6.23 -0.09 -27.24
C ASP A 180 -6.67 0.23 -28.68
N GLU A 181 -5.76 0.64 -29.57
CA GLU A 181 -6.09 0.98 -30.96
C GLU A 181 -6.58 -0.25 -31.74
N GLU A 182 -7.84 -0.22 -32.16
CA GLU A 182 -8.48 -1.26 -32.97
C GLU A 182 -9.05 -0.64 -34.25
N ASP A 183 -8.70 -1.20 -35.41
CA ASP A 183 -9.16 -0.73 -36.74
C ASP A 183 -8.93 0.79 -36.99
N GLY A 184 -7.89 1.35 -36.38
CA GLY A 184 -7.55 2.79 -36.49
C GLY A 184 -8.40 3.71 -35.61
N ALA A 185 -9.13 3.17 -34.64
CA ALA A 185 -9.88 3.93 -33.65
C ALA A 185 -9.56 3.46 -32.22
N LEU A 186 -9.61 4.39 -31.26
CA LEU A 186 -9.54 4.05 -29.84
C LEU A 186 -10.97 3.84 -29.32
N PRO A 187 -11.32 2.65 -28.81
CA PRO A 187 -12.65 2.41 -28.26
C PRO A 187 -12.84 3.13 -26.92
N GLN A 188 -14.08 3.56 -26.68
CA GLN A 188 -14.44 4.26 -25.44
C GLN A 188 -14.78 3.25 -24.35
N ARG A 189 -14.04 3.31 -23.25
CA ARG A 189 -14.24 2.45 -22.07
C ARG A 189 -14.81 3.27 -20.92
N ALA A 190 -15.83 2.72 -20.26
CA ALA A 190 -16.34 3.28 -19.01
C ALA A 190 -15.43 2.85 -17.85
N VAL A 191 -14.87 3.82 -17.13
CA VAL A 191 -13.99 3.58 -15.99
C VAL A 191 -14.50 4.36 -14.78
N PRO A 192 -14.72 3.71 -13.62
CA PRO A 192 -15.17 4.39 -12.41
C PRO A 192 -14.21 5.51 -11.98
N PHE A 193 -14.75 6.61 -11.45
CA PHE A 193 -13.93 7.77 -11.03
C PHE A 193 -12.80 7.41 -10.06
N TYR A 194 -13.02 6.43 -9.18
CA TYR A 194 -12.04 5.99 -8.18
C TYR A 194 -10.90 5.16 -8.77
N ASN A 195 -10.97 4.79 -10.05
CA ASN A 195 -9.92 4.12 -10.81
C ASN A 195 -9.19 5.08 -11.76
N VAL A 196 -9.49 6.39 -11.70
CA VAL A 196 -8.88 7.43 -12.53
C VAL A 196 -8.04 8.36 -11.64
N VAL A 197 -6.78 8.56 -12.01
CA VAL A 197 -5.82 9.37 -11.26
C VAL A 197 -5.09 10.34 -12.19
N PRO A 198 -4.54 11.45 -11.67
CA PRO A 198 -3.80 12.39 -12.51
C PRO A 198 -2.57 11.70 -13.12
N LEU A 199 -2.31 11.96 -14.40
CA LEU A 199 -1.05 11.58 -15.04
C LEU A 199 0.06 12.53 -14.52
N PRO A 200 1.10 12.03 -13.83
CA PRO A 200 2.17 12.89 -13.32
C PRO A 200 3.03 13.45 -14.46
N ASP A 201 3.44 14.73 -14.29
CA ASP A 201 4.37 15.40 -15.18
C ASP A 201 5.73 14.70 -15.15
N GLY A 202 6.13 14.07 -16.25
CA GLY A 202 7.33 13.23 -16.33
C GLY A 202 7.17 11.99 -17.18
N HIS A 203 5.93 11.65 -17.58
CA HIS A 203 5.67 10.67 -18.64
C HIS A 203 6.17 11.26 -19.97
N ARG A 204 7.46 11.15 -20.25
CA ARG A 204 8.05 11.59 -21.52
C ARG A 204 7.38 10.78 -22.65
N GLN A 205 6.66 11.51 -23.50
CA GLN A 205 6.21 11.01 -24.80
C GLN A 205 7.41 10.71 -25.70
#